data_AF-A0A3A6JQK9-F1
#
_entry.id   AF-A0A3A6JQK9-F1
#
_cell.length_a   1.000
_cell.length_b   1.000
_cell.length_c   1.000
_cell.angle_alpha   90.00
_cell.angle_beta   90.00
_cell.angle_gamma   90.00
#
_symmetry.space_group_name_H-M   'P 1'
#
loop_
_entity.id
_entity.type
_entity.pdbx_description
1 polymer ?
#
loop_
_entity_poly.entity_id
_entity_poly.type
_entity_poly.pdbx_seq_one_letter_code
_entity_poly.pdbx_strand_id
1 'polypeptide(L)'
;MPCVNIRGCCIGEGRPKVIIPIVEPTETAILEKAAEFSTLRADCVEWRIDCFEGAKDLPTIVHCAAKLRVALKDKLLLFTFRTKAEGGKAALAHEEYLHFIRTVLATDCADLIDIEFFTAGAELPALIEDAHTAGAAVVCSSHDFHKTPPRAELVSRMVAMQQAGADLPKLAVMPQSRADVLELLAATAEMADRHPETPIITMSMGALGAVSRLSGEALGSAMTFANPGQASAPGQVQLDIVNEVLDALHL
;
A
#
# COMPACT_ATOMS: atom_id res chain seq x y z
N MET A 1 19.41 -5.98 -0.88
CA MET A 1 17.94 -6.06 -1.07
C MET A 1 17.60 -5.21 -2.29
N PRO A 2 16.58 -5.58 -3.07
CA PRO A 2 16.09 -4.75 -4.16
C PRO A 2 15.58 -3.41 -3.61
N CYS A 3 15.81 -2.33 -4.36
CA CYS A 3 15.44 -0.98 -3.94
C CYS A 3 14.64 -0.28 -5.04
N VAL A 4 13.52 0.32 -4.66
CA VAL A 4 12.76 1.25 -5.50
C VAL A 4 12.98 2.66 -4.94
N ASN A 5 13.68 3.51 -5.68
CA ASN A 5 13.97 4.88 -5.26
C ASN A 5 12.94 5.84 -5.87
N ILE A 6 12.13 6.45 -5.01
CA ILE A 6 11.10 7.41 -5.42
C ILE A 6 11.36 8.71 -4.67
N ARG A 7 11.62 9.80 -5.39
CA ARG A 7 11.91 11.12 -4.81
C ARG A 7 13.00 11.12 -3.71
N GLY A 8 14.00 10.24 -3.83
CA GLY A 8 15.08 10.09 -2.85
C GLY A 8 14.75 9.16 -1.67
N CYS A 9 13.53 8.61 -1.61
CA CYS A 9 13.14 7.59 -0.66
C CYS A 9 13.44 6.20 -1.23
N CYS A 10 14.46 5.53 -0.69
CA CYS A 10 14.84 4.17 -1.03
C CYS A 10 13.96 3.14 -0.32
N ILE A 11 12.94 2.61 -0.99
CA ILE A 11 12.05 1.57 -0.47
C ILE A 11 12.72 0.21 -0.70
N GLY A 12 12.89 -0.59 0.37
CA GLY A 12 13.59 -1.88 0.34
C GLY A 12 14.99 -1.87 0.95
N GLU A 13 15.50 -0.70 1.33
CA GLU A 13 16.78 -0.55 2.03
C GLU A 13 16.60 -0.04 3.47
N GLY A 14 17.33 -0.68 4.38
CA GLY A 14 17.37 -0.35 5.81
C GLY A 14 15.99 -0.41 6.44
N ARG A 15 15.70 0.61 7.26
CA ARG A 15 14.44 0.74 7.99
C ARG A 15 13.21 0.70 7.07
N PRO A 16 12.19 -0.13 7.38
CA PRO A 16 10.91 -0.13 6.67
C PRO A 16 10.29 1.26 6.61
N LYS A 17 9.74 1.59 5.45
CA LYS A 17 9.08 2.89 5.23
C LYS A 17 7.66 2.86 5.79
N VAL A 18 7.25 3.95 6.42
CA VAL A 18 5.97 4.04 7.13
C VAL A 18 4.94 4.75 6.25
N ILE A 19 3.81 4.08 6.03
CA ILE A 19 2.65 4.59 5.30
C ILE A 19 1.58 5.00 6.30
N ILE A 20 1.02 6.20 6.14
CA ILE A 20 -0.17 6.66 6.87
C ILE A 20 -1.33 6.98 5.91
N PRO A 21 -2.55 6.46 6.16
CA PRO A 21 -3.67 6.62 5.23
C PRO A 21 -4.57 7.82 5.58
N ILE A 22 -4.98 8.57 4.55
CA ILE A 22 -6.09 9.53 4.59
C ILE A 22 -7.35 8.80 4.16
N VAL A 23 -8.38 8.79 5.02
CA VAL A 23 -9.66 8.08 4.85
C VAL A 23 -10.87 9.01 4.93
N GLU A 24 -10.62 10.31 4.97
CA GLU A 24 -11.61 11.34 5.18
C GLU A 24 -12.56 11.45 3.98
N PRO A 25 -13.87 11.68 4.23
CA PRO A 25 -14.88 11.58 3.18
C PRO A 25 -15.00 12.85 2.32
N THR A 26 -14.54 14.01 2.78
CA THR A 26 -14.70 15.29 2.06
C THR A 26 -13.36 15.88 1.67
N GLU A 27 -13.32 16.65 0.58
CA GLU A 27 -12.09 17.30 0.10
C GLU A 27 -11.46 18.17 1.20
N THR A 28 -12.27 18.96 1.93
CA THR A 28 -11.78 19.80 3.02
C THR A 28 -11.06 18.97 4.09
N ALA A 29 -11.69 17.89 4.57
CA ALA A 29 -11.12 17.05 5.61
C ALA A 29 -9.87 16.29 5.12
N ILE A 30 -9.87 15.85 3.86
CA ILE A 30 -8.70 15.25 3.19
C ILE A 30 -7.51 16.22 3.21
N LEU A 31 -7.73 17.48 2.85
CA LEU A 31 -6.66 18.49 2.78
C LEU A 31 -6.17 18.94 4.17
N GLU A 32 -7.06 19.04 5.15
CA GLU A 32 -6.69 19.27 6.55
C GLU A 32 -5.75 18.17 7.06
N LYS A 33 -6.08 16.91 6.76
CA LYS A 33 -5.27 15.75 7.15
C LYS A 33 -3.96 15.67 6.39
N ALA A 34 -3.95 15.99 5.10
CA ALA A 34 -2.72 16.10 4.33
C ALA A 34 -1.76 17.15 4.92
N ALA A 35 -2.28 18.31 5.32
CA ALA A 35 -1.48 19.35 5.97
C ALA A 35 -0.88 18.86 7.30
N GLU A 36 -1.68 18.18 8.13
CA GLU A 36 -1.22 17.55 9.38
C GLU A 36 -0.12 16.50 9.09
N PHE A 37 -0.40 15.56 8.19
CA PHE A 37 0.46 14.42 7.86
C PHE A 37 1.76 14.84 7.19
N SER A 38 1.81 16.00 6.52
CA SER A 38 3.04 16.56 5.95
C SER A 38 4.13 16.79 7.00
N THR A 39 3.74 16.96 8.28
CA THR A 39 4.65 17.22 9.40
C THR A 39 4.97 15.97 10.23
N LEU A 40 4.20 14.89 10.05
CA LEU A 40 4.38 13.66 10.80
C LEU A 40 5.59 12.86 10.30
N ARG A 41 6.14 12.04 11.18
CA ARG A 41 7.24 11.11 10.87
C ARG A 41 6.70 9.86 10.15
N ALA A 42 6.29 10.05 8.92
CA ALA A 42 5.94 8.99 7.96
C ALA A 42 6.62 9.26 6.63
N ASP A 43 6.86 8.22 5.84
CA ASP A 43 7.57 8.31 4.56
C ASP A 43 6.61 8.50 3.39
N CYS A 44 5.42 7.90 3.50
CA CYS A 44 4.39 7.88 2.47
C CYS A 44 3.02 8.17 3.08
N VAL A 45 2.19 8.89 2.34
CA VAL A 45 0.77 9.09 2.62
C VAL A 45 -0.04 8.33 1.57
N GLU A 46 -0.95 7.47 2.01
CA GLU A 46 -1.90 6.78 1.14
C GLU A 46 -3.21 7.57 1.10
N TRP A 47 -3.68 7.97 -0.08
CA TRP A 47 -5.03 8.47 -0.24
C TRP A 47 -5.98 7.32 -0.57
N ARG A 48 -6.86 6.97 0.38
CA ARG A 48 -7.91 5.96 0.21
C ARG A 48 -9.14 6.56 -0.45
N ILE A 49 -9.09 6.61 -1.77
CA ILE A 49 -10.10 7.26 -2.63
C ILE A 49 -11.45 6.57 -2.50
N ASP A 50 -11.50 5.27 -2.19
CA ASP A 50 -12.75 4.57 -1.95
C ASP A 50 -13.55 5.11 -0.75
N CYS A 51 -12.91 5.84 0.19
CA CYS A 51 -13.58 6.50 1.31
C CYS A 51 -14.11 7.91 0.97
N PHE A 52 -13.69 8.49 -0.16
CA PHE A 52 -14.06 9.85 -0.56
C PHE A 52 -15.49 9.89 -1.11
N GLU A 53 -16.30 10.87 -0.74
CA GLU A 53 -17.67 11.04 -1.25
C GLU A 53 -17.69 11.22 -2.78
N GLY A 54 -16.64 11.84 -3.33
CA GLY A 54 -16.42 11.99 -4.77
C GLY A 54 -15.74 10.80 -5.45
N ALA A 55 -15.66 9.61 -4.83
CA ALA A 55 -14.94 8.44 -5.35
C ALA A 55 -15.35 7.98 -6.75
N LYS A 56 -16.53 8.38 -7.24
CA LYS A 56 -17.03 8.04 -8.58
C LYS A 56 -16.99 9.21 -9.57
N ASP A 57 -16.57 10.38 -9.12
CA ASP A 57 -16.49 11.58 -9.93
C ASP A 57 -15.02 11.90 -10.25
N LEU A 58 -14.58 11.40 -11.40
CA LEU A 58 -13.18 11.49 -11.84
C LEU A 58 -12.67 12.94 -11.91
N PRO A 59 -13.39 13.92 -12.46
CA PRO A 59 -13.03 15.34 -12.36
C PRO A 59 -12.75 15.81 -10.92
N THR A 60 -13.58 15.41 -9.96
CA THR A 60 -13.39 15.76 -8.55
C THR A 60 -12.17 15.07 -7.95
N ILE A 61 -11.89 13.81 -8.34
CA ILE A 61 -10.67 13.11 -7.94
C ILE A 61 -9.42 13.83 -8.44
N VAL A 62 -9.39 14.22 -9.72
CA VAL A 62 -8.26 14.94 -10.33
C VAL A 62 -8.00 16.28 -9.64
N HIS A 63 -9.05 17.02 -9.34
CA HIS A 63 -8.93 18.31 -8.63
C HIS A 63 -8.37 18.13 -7.21
N CYS A 64 -8.85 17.15 -6.46
CA CYS A 64 -8.36 16.85 -5.13
C CYS A 64 -6.91 16.34 -5.15
N ALA A 65 -6.54 15.51 -6.14
CA ALA A 65 -5.18 14.99 -6.35
C ALA A 65 -4.14 16.11 -6.46
N ALA A 66 -4.42 17.13 -7.27
CA ALA A 66 -3.54 18.28 -7.44
C ALA A 66 -3.31 19.05 -6.14
N LYS A 67 -4.37 19.25 -5.34
CA LYS A 67 -4.27 19.92 -4.03
C LYS A 67 -3.51 19.08 -3.01
N LEU A 68 -3.75 17.77 -2.98
CA LEU A 68 -3.03 16.82 -2.12
C LEU A 68 -1.53 16.84 -2.40
N ARG A 69 -1.15 16.83 -3.69
CA ARG A 69 0.25 16.87 -4.10
C ARG A 69 0.97 18.10 -3.55
N VAL A 70 0.32 19.26 -3.59
CA VAL A 70 0.85 20.51 -3.02
C VAL A 70 0.92 20.45 -1.50
N ALA A 71 -0.13 19.97 -0.82
CA ALA A 71 -0.20 19.92 0.64
C ALA A 71 0.86 18.98 1.26
N LEU A 72 1.14 17.86 0.60
CA LEU A 72 2.04 16.82 1.10
C LEU A 72 3.53 17.08 0.83
N LYS A 73 3.85 18.11 0.04
CA LYS A 73 5.23 18.54 -0.25
C LYS A 73 6.11 17.36 -0.71
N ASP A 74 7.04 16.93 0.13
CA ASP A 74 8.04 15.90 -0.16
C ASP A 74 7.62 14.48 0.24
N LYS A 75 6.49 14.31 0.96
CA LYS A 75 5.98 12.98 1.30
C LYS A 75 5.62 12.24 0.02
N LEU A 76 5.93 10.94 -0.03
CA LEU A 76 5.42 10.10 -1.11
C LEU A 76 3.90 10.06 -1.05
N LEU A 77 3.25 10.08 -2.22
CA LEU A 77 1.80 10.00 -2.35
C LEU A 77 1.40 8.74 -3.10
N LEU A 78 0.80 7.81 -2.36
CA LEU A 78 0.22 6.58 -2.86
C LEU A 78 -1.28 6.77 -3.11
N PHE A 79 -1.72 6.56 -4.35
CA PHE A 79 -3.14 6.55 -4.69
C PHE A 79 -3.69 5.14 -4.55
N THR A 80 -4.81 4.97 -3.86
CA THR A 80 -5.41 3.64 -3.67
C THR A 80 -6.92 3.73 -3.76
N PHE A 81 -7.49 3.01 -4.72
CA PHE A 81 -8.90 2.67 -4.72
C PHE A 81 -9.03 1.22 -4.25
N ARG A 82 -9.31 1.02 -2.96
CA ARG A 82 -9.59 -0.32 -2.45
C ARG A 82 -11.01 -0.69 -2.86
N THR A 83 -11.18 -1.74 -3.65
CA THR A 83 -12.52 -2.17 -4.03
C THR A 83 -13.24 -2.82 -2.85
N LYS A 84 -14.57 -2.79 -2.87
CA LYS A 84 -15.39 -3.52 -1.89
C LYS A 84 -15.06 -5.03 -1.83
N ALA A 85 -14.65 -5.63 -2.95
CA ALA A 85 -14.26 -7.04 -3.01
C ALA A 85 -13.01 -7.32 -2.15
N GLU A 86 -12.09 -6.36 -2.08
CA GLU A 86 -10.89 -6.40 -1.24
C GLU A 86 -11.05 -5.54 0.03
N GLY A 87 -12.27 -5.37 0.55
CA GLY A 87 -12.52 -4.76 1.88
C GLY A 87 -12.60 -3.23 1.92
N GLY A 88 -12.68 -2.57 0.77
CA GLY A 88 -12.87 -1.13 0.65
C GLY A 88 -14.31 -0.65 0.84
N LYS A 89 -14.52 0.67 0.75
CA LYS A 89 -15.81 1.33 1.01
C LYS A 89 -16.69 1.49 -0.23
N ALA A 90 -16.10 1.50 -1.42
CA ALA A 90 -16.79 1.71 -2.69
C ALA A 90 -16.58 0.53 -3.65
N ALA A 91 -17.57 0.30 -4.51
CA ALA A 91 -17.48 -0.67 -5.61
C ALA A 91 -17.38 0.06 -6.94
N LEU A 92 -16.44 -0.41 -7.77
CA LEU A 92 -16.31 -0.08 -9.18
C LEU A 92 -16.47 -1.37 -9.99
N ALA A 93 -17.15 -1.27 -11.13
CA ALA A 93 -17.05 -2.29 -12.16
C ALA A 93 -15.63 -2.32 -12.72
N HIS A 94 -15.24 -3.42 -13.37
CA HIS A 94 -13.90 -3.61 -13.91
C HIS A 94 -13.47 -2.45 -14.82
N GLU A 95 -14.28 -2.08 -15.81
CA GLU A 95 -13.98 -0.95 -16.71
C GLU A 95 -13.88 0.40 -15.98
N GLU A 96 -14.70 0.62 -14.95
CA GLU A 96 -14.62 1.83 -14.13
C GLU A 96 -13.30 1.88 -13.34
N TYR A 97 -12.84 0.71 -12.85
CA TYR A 97 -11.56 0.58 -12.16
C TYR A 97 -10.38 0.87 -13.09
N LEU A 98 -10.38 0.29 -14.30
CA LEU A 98 -9.36 0.58 -15.31
C LEU A 98 -9.34 2.07 -15.69
N HIS A 99 -10.52 2.67 -15.87
CA HIS A 99 -10.64 4.08 -16.20
C HIS A 99 -10.14 4.97 -15.05
N PHE A 100 -10.42 4.59 -13.80
CA PHE A 100 -9.87 5.24 -12.62
C PHE A 100 -8.33 5.22 -12.60
N ILE A 101 -7.70 4.06 -12.81
CA ILE A 101 -6.23 3.92 -12.85
C ILE A 101 -5.64 4.89 -13.89
N ARG A 102 -6.11 4.82 -15.14
CA ARG A 102 -5.64 5.70 -16.22
C ARG A 102 -5.86 7.18 -15.92
N THR A 103 -6.95 7.53 -15.26
CA THR A 103 -7.24 8.91 -14.85
C THR A 103 -6.22 9.40 -13.82
N VAL A 104 -5.90 8.59 -12.81
CA VAL A 104 -4.89 8.95 -11.80
C VAL A 104 -3.52 9.12 -12.44
N LEU A 105 -3.13 8.21 -13.33
CA LEU A 105 -1.85 8.28 -14.04
C LEU A 105 -1.72 9.55 -14.89
N ALA A 106 -2.81 10.01 -15.51
CA ALA A 106 -2.82 11.24 -16.29
C ALA A 106 -2.67 12.53 -15.44
N THR A 107 -2.75 12.45 -14.11
CA THR A 107 -2.60 13.64 -13.24
C THR A 107 -1.16 14.04 -12.97
N ASP A 108 -0.19 13.14 -13.19
CA ASP A 108 1.22 13.33 -12.79
C ASP A 108 1.42 13.67 -11.29
N CYS A 109 0.42 13.33 -10.46
CA CYS A 109 0.44 13.61 -9.01
C CYS A 109 0.86 12.40 -8.16
N ALA A 110 0.72 11.19 -8.70
CA ALA A 110 0.96 9.95 -7.99
C ALA A 110 2.45 9.59 -8.04
N ASP A 111 3.08 9.44 -6.87
CA ASP A 111 4.40 8.81 -6.78
C ASP A 111 4.24 7.29 -6.87
N LEU A 112 3.16 6.77 -6.27
CA LEU A 112 2.76 5.37 -6.33
C LEU A 112 1.27 5.23 -6.61
N ILE A 113 0.90 4.11 -7.24
CA ILE A 113 -0.50 3.69 -7.40
C ILE A 113 -0.67 2.23 -6.97
N ASP A 114 -1.75 1.96 -6.24
CA ASP A 114 -2.13 0.60 -5.86
C ASP A 114 -3.02 -0.02 -6.94
N ILE A 115 -2.58 -1.15 -7.50
CA ILE A 115 -3.33 -1.93 -8.49
C ILE A 115 -3.64 -3.31 -7.92
N GLU A 116 -4.91 -3.61 -7.74
CA GLU A 116 -5.39 -4.89 -7.20
C GLU A 116 -5.15 -6.01 -8.20
N PHE A 117 -4.37 -7.01 -7.80
CA PHE A 117 -3.95 -8.15 -8.61
C PHE A 117 -5.14 -8.89 -9.24
N PHE A 118 -6.16 -9.20 -8.43
CA PHE A 118 -7.34 -9.93 -8.92
C PHE A 118 -8.30 -9.03 -9.70
N THR A 119 -8.44 -7.76 -9.32
CA THR A 119 -9.33 -6.81 -10.00
C THR A 119 -8.80 -6.41 -11.37
N ALA A 120 -7.48 -6.23 -11.51
CA ALA A 120 -6.83 -5.93 -12.78
C ALA A 120 -6.81 -7.15 -13.72
N GLY A 121 -6.59 -8.36 -13.18
CA GLY A 121 -6.64 -9.59 -13.95
C GLY A 121 -5.66 -9.58 -15.14
N ALA A 122 -6.18 -9.83 -16.35
CA ALA A 122 -5.36 -9.91 -17.56
C ALA A 122 -4.74 -8.57 -17.98
N GLU A 123 -5.31 -7.44 -17.56
CA GLU A 123 -4.84 -6.09 -17.90
C GLU A 123 -3.64 -5.66 -17.05
N LEU A 124 -3.29 -6.41 -16.00
CA LEU A 124 -2.29 -6.01 -15.02
C LEU A 124 -0.93 -5.61 -15.64
N PRO A 125 -0.30 -6.40 -16.56
CA PRO A 125 0.98 -5.99 -17.15
C PRO A 125 0.89 -4.68 -17.94
N ALA A 126 -0.22 -4.46 -18.66
CA ALA A 126 -0.43 -3.24 -19.44
C ALA A 126 -0.64 -2.01 -18.53
N LEU A 127 -1.39 -2.16 -17.43
CA LEU A 127 -1.56 -1.08 -16.46
C LEU A 127 -0.26 -0.72 -15.75
N ILE A 128 0.62 -1.70 -15.51
CA ILE A 128 1.94 -1.47 -14.94
C ILE A 128 2.82 -0.68 -15.92
N GLU A 129 2.82 -1.05 -17.20
CA GLU A 129 3.54 -0.30 -18.24
C GLU A 129 3.02 1.14 -18.40
N ASP A 130 1.68 1.32 -18.35
CA ASP A 130 1.06 2.65 -18.33
C ASP A 130 1.55 3.48 -17.13
N ALA A 131 1.64 2.87 -15.94
CA ALA A 131 2.10 3.54 -14.72
C ALA A 131 3.57 3.94 -14.80
N HIS A 132 4.43 3.04 -15.29
CA HIS A 132 5.85 3.32 -15.51
C HIS A 132 6.05 4.44 -16.54
N THR A 133 5.26 4.45 -17.61
CA THR A 133 5.27 5.54 -18.62
C THR A 133 4.88 6.87 -18.01
N ALA A 134 3.93 6.88 -17.07
CA ALA A 134 3.52 8.05 -16.31
C ALA A 134 4.47 8.42 -15.16
N GLY A 135 5.56 7.67 -14.94
CA GLY A 135 6.54 7.94 -13.88
C GLY A 135 6.09 7.53 -12.47
N ALA A 136 5.03 6.73 -12.34
CA ALA A 136 4.53 6.23 -11.06
C ALA A 136 4.96 4.78 -10.81
N ALA A 137 5.33 4.46 -9.57
CA ALA A 137 5.60 3.08 -9.16
C ALA A 137 4.31 2.33 -8.80
N VAL A 138 4.27 1.02 -9.05
CA VAL A 138 3.08 0.19 -8.81
C VAL A 138 3.22 -0.65 -7.55
N VAL A 139 2.29 -0.42 -6.62
CA VAL A 139 2.00 -1.34 -5.52
C VAL A 139 0.95 -2.35 -6.02
N CYS A 140 1.38 -3.52 -6.46
CA CYS A 140 0.43 -4.55 -6.89
C CYS A 140 -0.06 -5.34 -5.68
N SER A 141 -1.35 -5.27 -5.38
CA SER A 141 -1.88 -5.64 -4.08
C SER A 141 -2.90 -6.78 -4.13
N SER A 142 -2.97 -7.58 -3.06
CA SER A 142 -4.02 -8.57 -2.86
C SER A 142 -4.36 -8.69 -1.38
N HIS A 143 -5.66 -8.71 -1.09
CA HIS A 143 -6.17 -8.74 0.28
C HIS A 143 -7.07 -9.96 0.51
N ASP A 144 -6.93 -10.60 1.68
CA ASP A 144 -7.88 -11.60 2.18
C ASP A 144 -8.33 -11.19 3.59
N PHE A 145 -9.56 -10.68 3.69
CA PHE A 145 -10.13 -10.22 4.96
C PHE A 145 -10.70 -11.35 5.83
N HIS A 146 -10.65 -12.60 5.36
CA HIS A 146 -11.31 -13.73 6.01
C HIS A 146 -10.33 -14.78 6.53
N LYS A 147 -9.21 -14.99 5.84
CA LYS A 147 -8.24 -16.04 6.19
C LYS A 147 -6.82 -15.68 5.79
N THR A 148 -5.89 -16.52 6.22
CA THR A 148 -4.53 -16.58 5.71
C THR A 148 -4.41 -17.78 4.77
N PRO A 149 -4.25 -17.56 3.45
CA PRO A 149 -3.94 -18.64 2.51
C PRO A 149 -2.66 -19.40 2.89
N PRO A 150 -2.48 -20.65 2.43
CA PRO A 150 -1.24 -21.38 2.63
C PRO A 150 -0.02 -20.61 2.12
N ARG A 151 1.13 -20.70 2.80
CA ARG A 151 2.37 -20.00 2.42
C ARG A 151 2.73 -20.13 0.94
N ALA A 152 2.62 -21.33 0.36
CA ALA A 152 2.93 -21.53 -1.05
C ALA A 152 2.07 -20.67 -1.99
N GLU A 153 0.81 -20.42 -1.62
CA GLU A 153 -0.09 -19.53 -2.35
C GLU A 153 0.28 -18.05 -2.14
N LEU A 154 0.68 -17.67 -0.93
CA LEU A 154 1.16 -16.30 -0.65
C LEU A 154 2.40 -15.98 -1.49
N VAL A 155 3.39 -16.88 -1.48
CA VAL A 155 4.62 -16.73 -2.28
C VAL A 155 4.31 -16.71 -3.77
N SER A 156 3.46 -17.63 -4.27
CA SER A 156 3.14 -17.67 -5.70
C SER A 156 2.40 -16.41 -6.18
N ARG A 157 1.53 -15.82 -5.37
CA ARG A 157 0.89 -14.53 -5.68
C ARG A 157 1.93 -13.41 -5.79
N MET A 158 2.85 -13.29 -4.84
CA MET A 158 3.89 -12.25 -4.89
C MET A 158 4.83 -12.43 -6.09
N VAL A 159 5.22 -13.67 -6.40
CA VAL A 159 6.01 -13.98 -7.60
C VAL A 159 5.25 -13.61 -8.88
N ALA A 160 3.94 -13.90 -8.95
CA ALA A 160 3.12 -13.49 -10.10
C ALA A 160 3.03 -11.97 -10.25
N MET A 161 2.91 -11.23 -9.14
CA MET A 161 2.95 -9.76 -9.14
C MET A 161 4.31 -9.23 -9.65
N GLN A 162 5.43 -9.82 -9.19
CA GLN A 162 6.76 -9.48 -9.69
C GLN A 162 6.90 -9.75 -11.20
N GLN A 163 6.46 -10.93 -11.65
CA GLN A 163 6.52 -11.31 -13.06
C GLN A 163 5.65 -10.42 -13.96
N ALA A 164 4.57 -9.84 -13.42
CA ALA A 164 3.77 -8.84 -14.11
C ALA A 164 4.45 -7.45 -14.19
N GLY A 165 5.55 -7.24 -13.48
CA GLY A 165 6.33 -6.00 -13.48
C GLY A 165 6.09 -5.08 -12.29
N ALA A 166 5.40 -5.53 -11.24
CA ALA A 166 5.09 -4.67 -10.09
C ALA A 166 6.36 -4.29 -9.31
N ASP A 167 6.49 -3.01 -8.98
CA ASP A 167 7.60 -2.50 -8.17
C ASP A 167 7.52 -2.98 -6.71
N LEU A 168 6.29 -3.10 -6.19
CA LEU A 168 6.00 -3.44 -4.80
C LEU A 168 4.84 -4.45 -4.70
N PRO A 169 5.10 -5.76 -4.83
CA PRO A 169 4.13 -6.79 -4.48
C PRO A 169 3.65 -6.65 -3.03
N LYS A 170 2.33 -6.64 -2.83
CA LYS A 170 1.70 -6.37 -1.54
C LYS A 170 0.65 -7.42 -1.18
N LEU A 171 0.77 -7.99 0.02
CA LEU A 171 -0.23 -8.91 0.60
C LEU A 171 -0.72 -8.44 1.97
N ALA A 172 -2.03 -8.49 2.17
CA ALA A 172 -2.63 -8.32 3.49
C ALA A 172 -3.64 -9.44 3.77
N VAL A 173 -3.45 -10.21 4.84
CA VAL A 173 -4.26 -11.40 5.14
C VAL A 173 -4.79 -11.38 6.56
N MET A 174 -5.94 -12.01 6.81
CA MET A 174 -6.56 -12.08 8.12
C MET A 174 -6.17 -13.38 8.85
N PRO A 175 -5.43 -13.32 9.96
CA PRO A 175 -5.10 -14.51 10.72
C PRO A 175 -6.32 -14.99 11.52
N GLN A 176 -6.60 -16.29 11.47
CA GLN A 176 -7.56 -16.99 12.34
C GLN A 176 -6.87 -17.65 13.54
N SER A 177 -5.54 -17.74 13.49
CA SER A 177 -4.72 -18.35 14.54
C SER A 177 -3.34 -17.70 14.63
N ARG A 178 -2.57 -18.02 15.69
CA ARG A 178 -1.16 -17.60 15.79
C ARG A 178 -0.30 -18.25 14.71
N ALA A 179 -0.64 -19.47 14.30
CA ALA A 179 0.07 -20.17 13.24
C ALA A 179 -0.07 -19.42 11.90
N ASP A 180 -1.24 -18.85 11.62
CA ASP A 180 -1.46 -18.03 10.43
C ASP A 180 -0.53 -16.82 10.37
N VAL A 181 -0.30 -16.15 11.50
CA VAL A 181 0.68 -15.05 11.58
C VAL A 181 2.07 -15.55 11.21
N LEU A 182 2.47 -16.71 11.75
CA LEU A 182 3.77 -17.32 11.43
C LEU A 182 3.86 -17.73 9.95
N GLU A 183 2.78 -18.23 9.34
CA GLU A 183 2.75 -18.59 7.92
C GLU A 183 2.98 -17.36 7.03
N LEU A 184 2.37 -16.21 7.35
CA LEU A 184 2.64 -14.98 6.60
C LEU A 184 4.08 -14.50 6.79
N LEU A 185 4.59 -14.50 8.03
CA LEU A 185 5.96 -14.08 8.31
C LEU A 185 6.98 -14.99 7.60
N ALA A 186 6.72 -16.31 7.58
CA ALA A 186 7.52 -17.27 6.83
C ALA A 186 7.45 -17.04 5.32
N ALA A 187 6.27 -16.74 4.77
CA ALA A 187 6.11 -16.38 3.36
C ALA A 187 6.88 -15.10 3.00
N THR A 188 6.90 -14.12 3.90
CA THR A 188 7.62 -12.85 3.72
C THR A 188 9.13 -13.09 3.64
N ALA A 189 9.68 -13.82 4.62
CA ALA A 189 11.11 -14.16 4.63
C ALA A 189 11.49 -15.02 3.42
N GLU A 190 10.65 -16.01 3.08
CA GLU A 190 10.88 -16.85 1.90
C GLU A 190 10.94 -16.03 0.61
N MET A 191 10.01 -15.09 0.45
CA MET A 191 9.97 -14.20 -0.71
C MET A 191 11.20 -13.29 -0.76
N ALA A 192 11.58 -12.67 0.36
CA ALA A 192 12.74 -11.79 0.45
C ALA A 192 14.08 -12.53 0.17
N ASP A 193 14.21 -13.78 0.61
CA ASP A 193 15.44 -14.56 0.45
C ASP A 193 15.56 -15.24 -0.92
N ARG A 194 14.43 -15.75 -1.47
CA ARG A 194 14.43 -16.60 -2.67
C ARG A 194 13.99 -15.87 -3.93
N HIS A 195 13.30 -14.74 -3.79
CA HIS A 195 12.77 -13.92 -4.88
C HIS A 195 13.08 -12.42 -4.66
N PRO A 196 14.38 -12.03 -4.55
CA PRO A 196 14.80 -10.68 -4.19
C PRO A 196 14.81 -9.70 -5.38
N GLU A 197 13.94 -9.88 -6.39
CA GLU A 197 13.85 -9.00 -7.55
C GLU A 197 13.23 -7.64 -7.21
N THR A 198 12.27 -7.61 -6.28
CA THR A 198 11.58 -6.40 -5.85
C THR A 198 11.35 -6.37 -4.33
N PRO A 199 11.30 -5.19 -3.70
CA PRO A 199 10.85 -5.07 -2.33
C PRO A 199 9.38 -5.49 -2.22
N ILE A 200 9.00 -6.10 -1.09
CA ILE A 200 7.63 -6.58 -0.86
C ILE A 200 7.00 -5.89 0.35
N ILE A 201 5.67 -5.85 0.39
CA ILE A 201 4.91 -5.32 1.50
C ILE A 201 3.95 -6.40 2.00
N THR A 202 4.19 -6.94 3.19
CA THR A 202 3.31 -7.95 3.77
C THR A 202 2.78 -7.51 5.13
N MET A 203 1.54 -7.89 5.45
CA MET A 203 0.98 -7.68 6.78
C MET A 203 -0.12 -8.68 7.13
N SER A 204 -0.06 -9.16 8.36
CA SER A 204 -1.13 -9.92 8.99
C SER A 204 -2.02 -8.91 9.68
N MET A 205 -3.31 -8.90 9.32
CA MET A 205 -4.28 -7.95 9.85
C MET A 205 -4.73 -8.31 11.27
N GLY A 206 -5.46 -7.39 11.90
CA GLY A 206 -6.01 -7.59 13.24
C GLY A 206 -4.97 -7.51 14.35
N ALA A 207 -5.43 -7.52 15.60
CA ALA A 207 -4.55 -7.41 16.76
C ALA A 207 -3.52 -8.55 16.83
N LEU A 208 -3.92 -9.76 16.40
CA LEU A 208 -3.06 -10.94 16.39
C LEU A 208 -1.85 -10.77 15.46
N GLY A 209 -2.04 -10.09 14.33
CA GLY A 209 -1.02 -9.86 13.33
C GLY A 209 -0.11 -8.65 13.57
N ALA A 210 -0.31 -7.88 14.66
CA ALA A 210 0.41 -6.63 14.91
C ALA A 210 1.94 -6.77 14.80
N VAL A 211 2.51 -7.90 15.23
CA VAL A 211 3.95 -8.18 15.12
C VAL A 211 4.48 -8.13 13.68
N SER A 212 3.66 -8.51 12.69
CA SER A 212 4.05 -8.44 11.27
C SER A 212 4.27 -7.01 10.78
N ARG A 213 3.65 -6.01 11.43
CA ARG A 213 3.81 -4.60 11.09
C ARG A 213 5.09 -3.99 11.67
N LEU A 214 5.73 -4.68 12.60
CA LEU A 214 6.86 -4.18 13.40
C LEU A 214 8.17 -4.91 13.09
N SER A 215 8.11 -6.07 12.43
CA SER A 215 9.25 -6.95 12.18
C SER A 215 9.75 -6.90 10.73
N GLY A 216 9.36 -5.87 9.98
CA GLY A 216 9.60 -5.77 8.54
C GLY A 216 11.08 -5.84 8.15
N GLU A 217 11.97 -5.16 8.88
CA GLU A 217 13.40 -5.13 8.55
C GLU A 217 14.05 -6.51 8.65
N ALA A 218 13.70 -7.26 9.70
CA ALA A 218 14.25 -8.58 9.95
C ALA A 218 13.68 -9.66 9.01
N LEU A 219 12.47 -9.47 8.49
CA LEU A 219 11.74 -10.49 7.72
C LEU A 219 11.55 -10.13 6.23
N GLY A 220 11.88 -8.91 5.81
CA GLY A 220 11.86 -8.49 4.41
C GLY A 220 10.63 -7.70 3.95
N SER A 221 9.76 -7.24 4.86
CA SER A 221 8.67 -6.32 4.49
C SER A 221 9.19 -4.88 4.47
N ALA A 222 9.23 -4.28 3.28
CA ALA A 222 9.87 -3.00 3.00
C ALA A 222 9.06 -1.78 3.48
N MET A 223 7.76 -1.95 3.68
CA MET A 223 6.87 -0.88 4.15
C MET A 223 5.87 -1.40 5.18
N THR A 224 5.39 -0.52 6.05
CA THR A 224 4.37 -0.86 7.04
C THR A 224 3.34 0.26 7.17
N PHE A 225 2.09 -0.13 7.44
CA PHE A 225 0.98 0.80 7.66
C PHE A 225 0.82 1.11 9.14
N ALA A 226 0.83 2.40 9.46
CA ALA A 226 0.63 2.91 10.81
C ALA A 226 -0.65 3.76 10.90
N ASN A 227 -1.18 3.85 12.11
CA ASN A 227 -2.31 4.70 12.44
C ASN A 227 -1.80 6.08 12.95
N PRO A 228 -2.10 7.20 12.25
CA PRO A 228 -1.71 8.56 12.70
C PRO A 228 -2.61 9.16 13.79
N GLY A 229 -3.66 8.46 14.22
CA GLY A 229 -4.58 8.83 15.30
C GLY A 229 -5.91 8.05 15.27
N GLN A 230 -6.44 7.75 14.08
CA GLN A 230 -7.54 6.80 13.85
C GLN A 230 -7.17 5.68 12.87
N ALA A 231 -7.42 4.43 13.26
CA ALA A 231 -7.02 3.27 12.45
C ALA A 231 -7.91 3.11 11.21
N SER A 232 -7.32 2.95 10.04
CA SER A 232 -8.03 2.66 8.78
C SER A 232 -8.24 1.16 8.51
N ALA A 233 -7.45 0.30 9.17
CA ALA A 233 -7.54 -1.15 9.07
C ALA A 233 -7.36 -1.83 10.44
N PRO A 234 -7.97 -3.00 10.68
CA PRO A 234 -7.84 -3.72 11.94
C PRO A 234 -6.37 -4.01 12.30
N GLY A 235 -6.00 -3.71 13.54
CA GLY A 235 -4.66 -4.00 14.08
C GLY A 235 -3.56 -3.03 13.65
N GLN A 236 -3.88 -1.84 13.15
CA GLN A 236 -2.86 -0.81 12.96
C GLN A 236 -2.34 -0.31 14.31
N VAL A 237 -1.02 -0.26 14.42
CA VAL A 237 -0.29 0.26 15.57
C VAL A 237 -0.14 1.78 15.41
N GLN A 238 -0.14 2.54 16.51
CA GLN A 238 0.00 3.99 16.47
C GLN A 238 1.35 4.40 15.86
N LEU A 239 1.36 5.52 15.14
CA LEU A 239 2.51 5.98 14.36
C LEU A 239 3.77 6.18 15.21
N ASP A 240 3.64 6.75 16.40
CA ASP A 240 4.72 6.92 17.37
C ASP A 240 5.32 5.57 17.76
N ILE A 241 4.49 4.62 18.16
CA ILE A 241 4.93 3.26 18.54
C ILE A 241 5.59 2.53 17.38
N VAL A 242 5.03 2.61 16.17
CA VAL A 242 5.67 2.03 14.97
C VAL A 242 7.05 2.63 14.78
N ASN A 243 7.18 3.97 14.86
CA ASN A 243 8.45 4.61 14.68
C ASN A 243 9.48 4.21 15.76
N GLU A 244 9.08 4.18 17.03
CA GLU A 244 9.94 3.76 18.14
C GLU A 244 10.44 2.32 17.98
N VAL A 245 9.55 1.40 17.63
CA VAL A 245 9.91 -0.01 17.47
C VAL A 245 10.81 -0.22 16.25
N LEU A 246 10.51 0.43 15.12
CA LEU A 246 11.37 0.34 13.93
C LEU A 246 12.77 0.92 14.20
N ASP A 247 12.88 2.00 14.97
CA ASP A 247 14.18 2.56 15.36
C ASP A 247 14.94 1.64 16.32
N ALA A 248 14.23 0.99 17.25
CA ALA A 248 14.83 0.08 18.22
C ALA A 248 15.29 -1.25 17.61
N LEU A 249 14.63 -1.69 16.52
CA LEU A 249 14.94 -2.93 15.80
C LEU A 249 15.86 -2.73 14.58
N HIS A 250 16.18 -1.48 14.24
CA HIS A 250 17.01 -1.16 13.08
C HIS A 250 18.37 -1.85 13.18
N LEU A 251 18.80 -2.51 12.09
CA LEU A 251 20.00 -3.35 12.04
C LEU A 251 21.25 -2.59 11.55
#